data_AF-A0A534JZ83-F1
#
_entry.id   AF-A0A534JZ83-F1
#
_cell.length_a   1.000
_cell.length_b   1.000
_cell.length_c   1.000
_cell.angle_alpha   90.00
_cell.angle_beta   90.00
_cell.angle_gamma   90.00
#
_symmetry.space_group_name_H-M   'P 1'
#
loop_
_entity.id
_entity.type
_entity.pdbx_description
1 polymer ?
#
loop_
_entity_poly.entity_id
_entity_poly.type
_entity_poly.pdbx_seq_one_letter_code
_entity_poly.pdbx_strand_id
1 'polypeptide(L)'
;LVRSYGNRYYKKPIIVDELGVRGPISVDWFRFAQALTKKPVKGMITGPYTMMDWSFDEFYGSREQACLAFAKLLHREAVALEAAGAKIVQVDEPALATRFDELPLL
;
A
#
# COMPACT_ATOMS: atom_id res chain seq x y z
N LEU A 1 20.60 -5.68 -2.98
CA LEU A 1 19.98 -6.18 -1.70
C LEU A 1 20.16 -5.09 -0.66
N VAL A 2 19.11 -4.76 0.08
CA VAL A 2 19.17 -3.76 1.16
C VAL A 2 19.20 -4.52 2.48
N ARG A 3 20.19 -4.22 3.34
CA ARG A 3 20.26 -4.78 4.69
C ARG A 3 19.18 -4.13 5.54
N SER A 4 18.34 -4.92 6.21
CA SER A 4 17.29 -4.43 7.12
C SER A 4 17.80 -4.43 8.56
N TYR A 5 18.10 -5.60 9.13
CA TYR A 5 18.71 -5.74 10.46
C TYR A 5 19.47 -7.07 10.56
N GLY A 6 20.54 -7.11 11.37
CA GLY A 6 21.34 -8.33 11.55
C GLY A 6 21.84 -8.88 10.21
N ASN A 7 21.49 -10.14 9.91
CA ASN A 7 21.78 -10.79 8.62
C ASN A 7 20.56 -10.88 7.70
N ARG A 8 19.51 -10.06 7.93
CA ARG A 8 18.32 -10.02 7.07
C ARG A 8 18.44 -8.95 5.99
N TYR A 9 18.20 -9.38 4.77
CA TYR A 9 18.22 -8.54 3.58
C TYR A 9 16.89 -8.67 2.84
N TYR A 10 16.49 -7.61 2.15
CA TYR A 10 15.31 -7.64 1.29
C TYR A 10 15.60 -7.00 -0.07
N LYS A 11 14.77 -7.34 -1.05
CA LYS A 11 14.77 -6.74 -2.38
C LYS A 11 13.75 -5.61 -2.37
N LYS A 12 14.23 -4.38 -2.22
CA LYS A 12 13.42 -3.17 -2.29
C LYS A 12 12.91 -2.99 -3.74
N PRO A 13 11.60 -2.84 -3.98
CA PRO A 13 11.07 -2.48 -5.29
C PRO A 13 11.64 -1.15 -5.80
N ILE A 14 11.62 -0.95 -7.11
CA ILE A 14 12.09 0.27 -7.78
C ILE A 14 10.95 0.76 -8.68
N ILE A 15 10.60 2.04 -8.54
CA ILE A 15 9.67 2.75 -9.42
C ILE A 15 10.49 3.26 -10.60
N VAL A 16 10.35 2.60 -11.75
CA VAL A 16 11.11 2.91 -12.98
C VAL A 16 10.29 3.68 -14.02
N ASP A 17 8.96 3.75 -13.84
CA ASP A 17 8.02 4.42 -14.74
C ASP A 17 6.74 4.80 -13.97
N GLU A 18 5.80 5.46 -14.64
CA GLU A 18 4.50 5.83 -14.10
C GLU A 18 3.77 4.61 -13.50
N LEU A 19 3.35 4.75 -12.25
CA LEU A 19 2.62 3.71 -11.54
C LEU A 19 1.22 3.53 -12.13
N GLY A 20 0.89 2.28 -12.44
CA GLY A 20 -0.43 1.87 -12.92
C GLY A 20 -0.88 0.57 -12.29
N VAL A 21 -2.20 0.34 -12.32
CA VAL A 21 -2.83 -0.93 -11.93
C VAL A 21 -3.57 -1.52 -13.12
N ARG A 22 -3.49 -2.85 -13.29
CA ARG A 22 -4.19 -3.57 -14.36
C ARG A 22 -5.63 -3.93 -14.01
N GLY A 23 -6.01 -3.74 -12.75
CA GLY A 23 -7.30 -4.11 -12.18
C GLY A 23 -7.20 -4.13 -10.65
N PRO A 24 -8.27 -4.54 -9.97
CA PRO A 24 -8.25 -4.74 -8.52
C PRO A 24 -7.19 -5.76 -8.10
N ILE A 25 -6.55 -5.53 -6.96
CA ILE A 25 -5.38 -6.30 -6.49
C ILE A 25 -5.81 -7.43 -5.56
N SER A 26 -6.69 -7.14 -4.60
CA SER A 26 -7.04 -8.02 -3.47
C SER A 26 -8.53 -8.39 -3.42
N VAL A 27 -9.35 -7.82 -4.31
CA VAL A 27 -10.81 -8.01 -4.33
C VAL A 27 -11.23 -9.48 -4.44
N ASP A 28 -10.56 -10.28 -5.27
CA ASP A 28 -10.92 -11.70 -5.45
C ASP A 28 -10.67 -12.50 -4.17
N TRP A 29 -9.57 -12.21 -3.46
CA TRP A 29 -9.27 -12.80 -2.17
C TRP A 29 -10.26 -12.36 -1.09
N PHE A 30 -10.63 -11.08 -1.08
CA PHE A 30 -11.66 -10.56 -0.18
C PHE A 30 -13.00 -11.27 -0.40
N ARG A 31 -13.45 -11.41 -1.66
CA ARG A 31 -14.71 -12.10 -1.99
C ARG A 31 -14.70 -13.55 -1.55
N PHE A 32 -13.59 -14.25 -1.83
CA PHE A 32 -13.41 -15.63 -1.40
C PHE A 32 -13.53 -15.74 0.13
N ALA A 33 -12.82 -14.92 0.89
CA ALA A 33 -12.85 -14.95 2.35
C ALA A 33 -14.24 -14.59 2.90
N GLN A 34 -14.88 -13.56 2.36
CA GLN A 34 -16.21 -13.11 2.80
C GLN A 34 -17.30 -14.16 2.50
N ALA A 35 -17.17 -14.96 1.43
CA ALA A 35 -18.13 -16.01 1.11
C ALA A 35 -18.13 -17.17 2.14
N LEU A 36 -17.04 -17.35 2.88
CA LEU A 36 -16.89 -18.44 3.86
C LEU A 36 -17.44 -18.09 5.25
N THR A 37 -17.95 -16.87 5.46
CA THR A 37 -18.42 -16.42 6.77
C THR A 37 -19.51 -15.36 6.67
N LYS A 38 -20.40 -15.33 7.67
CA LYS A 38 -21.39 -14.25 7.83
C LYS A 38 -20.81 -13.03 8.57
N LYS A 39 -19.64 -13.16 9.21
CA LYS A 39 -18.99 -12.04 9.89
C LYS A 39 -18.32 -11.12 8.87
N PRO A 40 -18.28 -9.79 9.10
CA PRO A 40 -17.57 -8.89 8.20
C PRO A 40 -16.09 -9.22 8.15
N VAL A 41 -15.56 -9.42 6.94
CA VAL A 41 -14.11 -9.52 6.67
C VAL A 41 -13.59 -8.12 6.35
N LYS A 42 -12.38 -7.79 6.81
CA LYS A 42 -11.72 -6.53 6.46
C LYS A 42 -11.09 -6.64 5.07
N GLY A 43 -11.29 -5.62 4.23
CA GLY A 43 -10.41 -5.36 3.10
C GLY A 43 -9.09 -4.80 3.63
N MET A 44 -7.96 -5.24 3.08
CA MET A 44 -6.63 -4.90 3.57
C MET A 44 -5.81 -4.29 2.44
N ILE A 45 -5.29 -3.08 2.65
CA ILE A 45 -4.36 -2.43 1.73
C ILE A 45 -3.18 -1.86 2.52
N THR A 46 -1.99 -1.90 1.92
CA THR A 46 -0.83 -1.15 2.44
C THR A 46 -0.97 0.31 2.06
N GLY A 47 -0.69 1.22 2.98
CA GLY A 47 -0.83 2.65 2.74
C GLY A 47 0.27 3.24 1.83
N PRO A 48 -0.01 4.42 1.24
CA PRO A 48 0.87 5.04 0.25
C PRO A 48 2.24 5.45 0.80
N TYR A 49 2.33 5.86 2.07
CA TYR A 49 3.60 6.28 2.66
C TYR A 49 4.54 5.08 2.78
N THR A 50 4.05 3.94 3.26
CA THR A 50 4.81 2.68 3.32
C THR A 50 5.20 2.19 1.94
N MET A 51 4.29 2.23 0.96
CA MET A 51 4.60 1.83 -0.43
C MET A 51 5.74 2.67 -1.02
N MET A 52 5.72 3.99 -0.77
CA MET A 52 6.76 4.92 -1.20
C MET A 52 8.07 4.69 -0.43
N ASP A 53 8.03 4.66 0.90
CA ASP A 53 9.24 4.56 1.73
C ASP A 53 9.96 3.23 1.51
N TRP A 54 9.20 2.15 1.28
CA TRP A 54 9.74 0.83 0.99
C TRP A 54 10.00 0.59 -0.50
N SER A 55 9.96 1.63 -1.34
CA SER A 55 10.45 1.61 -2.73
C SER A 55 11.67 2.53 -2.93
N PHE A 56 12.47 2.26 -3.95
CA PHE A 56 13.33 3.27 -4.57
C PHE A 56 12.54 4.00 -5.65
N ASP A 57 12.80 5.29 -5.84
CA ASP A 57 12.16 6.11 -6.87
C ASP A 57 13.20 6.59 -7.87
N GLU A 58 13.03 6.19 -9.14
CA GLU A 58 13.83 6.65 -10.29
C GLU A 58 12.99 7.47 -11.28
N PHE A 59 11.69 7.69 -11.00
CA PHE A 59 10.75 8.31 -11.94
C PHE A 59 10.16 9.63 -11.44
N TYR A 60 9.54 9.67 -10.24
CA TYR A 60 8.77 10.84 -9.81
C TYR A 60 9.66 11.98 -9.32
N GLY A 61 10.86 11.70 -8.84
CA GLY A 61 11.85 12.69 -8.45
C GLY A 61 11.58 13.36 -7.10
N SER A 62 10.46 13.05 -6.44
CA SER A 62 10.20 13.43 -5.05
C SER A 62 9.32 12.39 -4.34
N ARG A 63 9.59 12.22 -3.04
CA ARG A 63 8.82 11.32 -2.15
C ARG A 63 7.34 11.68 -2.11
N GLU A 64 7.02 12.97 -2.11
CA GLU A 64 5.64 13.46 -2.12
C GLU A 64 4.90 13.03 -3.39
N GLN A 65 5.51 13.23 -4.56
CA GLN A 65 4.89 12.85 -5.83
C GLN A 65 4.70 11.33 -5.95
N ALA A 66 5.70 10.54 -5.55
CA ALA A 66 5.58 9.08 -5.51
C ALA A 66 4.48 8.62 -4.52
N CYS A 67 4.42 9.22 -3.33
CA CYS A 67 3.39 8.91 -2.32
C CYS A 67 1.98 9.24 -2.84
N LEU A 68 1.78 10.41 -3.45
CA LEU A 68 0.50 10.80 -4.04
C LEU A 68 0.11 9.92 -5.23
N ALA A 69 1.08 9.45 -6.02
CA ALA A 69 0.82 8.48 -7.08
C ALA A 69 0.31 7.15 -6.51
N PHE A 70 0.96 6.60 -5.48
CA PHE A 70 0.44 5.42 -4.77
C PHE A 70 -0.93 5.68 -4.16
N ALA A 71 -1.17 6.84 -3.55
CA ALA A 71 -2.44 7.17 -2.93
C ALA A 71 -3.61 7.11 -3.93
N LYS A 72 -3.40 7.63 -5.15
CA LYS A 72 -4.40 7.54 -6.23
C LYS A 72 -4.73 6.08 -6.61
N LEU A 73 -3.72 5.21 -6.69
CA LEU A 73 -3.92 3.79 -7.04
C LEU A 73 -4.59 3.02 -5.91
N LEU A 74 -4.14 3.22 -4.67
CA LEU A 74 -4.69 2.56 -3.48
C LEU A 74 -6.11 3.01 -3.17
N HIS A 75 -6.45 4.27 -3.48
CA HIS A 75 -7.83 4.74 -3.43
C HIS A 75 -8.73 3.94 -4.38
N ARG A 76 -8.29 3.66 -5.61
CA ARG A 76 -9.05 2.82 -6.55
C ARG A 76 -9.26 1.42 -6.00
N GLU A 77 -8.26 0.85 -5.34
CA GLU A 77 -8.38 -0.46 -4.69
C GLU A 77 -9.37 -0.42 -3.51
N ALA A 78 -9.32 0.62 -2.66
CA ALA A 78 -10.26 0.79 -1.56
C ALA A 78 -11.72 0.88 -2.06
N VAL A 79 -11.95 1.66 -3.12
CA VAL A 79 -13.27 1.76 -3.78
C VAL A 79 -13.68 0.43 -4.40
N ALA A 80 -12.76 -0.33 -4.99
CA ALA A 80 -13.05 -1.65 -5.55
C ALA A 80 -13.42 -2.66 -4.45
N LEU A 81 -12.77 -2.61 -3.29
CA LEU A 81 -13.10 -3.42 -2.11
C LEU A 81 -14.47 -3.05 -1.55
N GLU A 82 -14.78 -1.75 -1.42
CA GLU A 82 -16.10 -1.26 -1.03
C GLU A 82 -17.18 -1.79 -2.00
N ALA A 83 -16.98 -1.63 -3.31
CA ALA A 83 -17.88 -2.12 -4.34
C ALA A 83 -18.04 -3.66 -4.33
N ALA A 84 -17.03 -4.39 -3.85
CA ALA A 84 -17.09 -5.83 -3.66
C ALA A 84 -17.83 -6.25 -2.38
N GLY A 85 -18.22 -5.31 -1.53
CA GLY A 85 -18.98 -5.53 -0.30
C GLY A 85 -18.17 -5.43 0.99
N ALA A 86 -16.93 -4.94 0.95
CA ALA A 86 -16.13 -4.72 2.16
C ALA A 86 -16.78 -3.62 3.02
N LYS A 87 -17.15 -3.98 4.25
CA LYS A 87 -17.71 -3.02 5.22
C LYS A 87 -16.65 -2.23 5.97
N ILE A 88 -15.42 -2.74 5.98
CA ILE A 88 -14.29 -2.17 6.69
C ILE A 88 -13.08 -2.33 5.77
N VAL A 89 -12.40 -1.24 5.47
CA VAL A 89 -11.11 -1.24 4.78
C VAL A 89 -10.06 -0.75 5.76
N GLN A 90 -9.02 -1.54 5.97
CA GLN A 90 -7.88 -1.22 6.81
C GLN A 90 -6.70 -0.82 5.93
N VAL A 91 -6.09 0.32 6.26
CA VAL A 91 -4.91 0.87 5.59
C VAL A 91 -3.72 0.74 6.55
N ASP A 92 -2.76 -0.12 6.20
CA ASP A 92 -1.61 -0.40 7.05
C ASP A 92 -0.43 0.53 6.72
N GLU A 93 0.01 1.33 7.68
CA GLU A 93 1.11 2.29 7.54
C GLU A 93 2.26 2.09 8.55
N PRO A 94 2.96 0.93 8.53
CA PRO A 94 4.06 0.69 9.47
C PRO A 94 5.26 1.64 9.26
N ALA A 95 5.46 2.20 8.06
CA ALA A 95 6.58 3.10 7.80
C ALA A 95 6.40 4.48 8.42
N LEU A 96 5.18 4.86 8.83
CA LEU A 96 4.88 6.19 9.39
C LEU A 96 5.75 6.52 10.61
N ALA A 97 6.09 5.52 11.41
CA ALA A 97 6.92 5.66 12.62
C ALA A 97 8.43 5.64 12.36
N THR A 98 8.88 5.65 11.10
CA THR A 98 10.31 5.51 10.76
C THR A 98 11.01 6.84 10.48
N ARG A 99 10.26 7.91 10.17
CA ARG A 99 10.81 9.22 9.79
C ARG A 99 9.97 10.37 10.32
N PHE A 100 10.19 10.69 11.60
CA PHE A 100 9.48 11.74 12.31
C PHE A 100 9.77 13.15 11.77
N ASP A 101 10.90 13.33 11.08
CA ASP A 101 11.30 14.59 10.43
C ASP A 101 10.46 14.92 9.19
N GLU A 102 9.88 13.92 8.54
CA GLU A 102 9.04 14.10 7.34
C GLU A 102 7.56 14.32 7.67
N LEU A 103 7.14 14.02 8.91
CA LEU A 103 5.74 14.01 9.33
C LEU A 103 5.58 14.80 10.64
N PRO A 104 5.29 16.11 10.57
CA PRO A 104 5.11 16.96 11.76
C PRO A 104 3.84 16.64 12.57
N LEU A 105 3.17 15.52 12.28
CA LEU A 105 1.90 15.09 12.86
C LEU A 105 2.06 14.11 14.04
N LEU A 106 3.31 13.85 14.48
CA LEU A 106 3.63 13.09 15.69
C LEU A 106 4.49 13.92 16.64
#